data_AF-A0A7C8ESK9-F1
#
_entry.id   AF-A0A7C8ESK9-F1
#
_cell.length_a   1.000
_cell.length_b   1.000
_cell.length_c   1.000
_cell.angle_alpha   90.00
_cell.angle_beta   90.00
_cell.angle_gamma   90.00
#
_symmetry.space_group_name_H-M   'P 1'
#
loop_
_entity.id
_entity.type
_entity.pdbx_description
1 polymer ?
#
loop_
_entity_poly.entity_id
_entity_poly.type
_entity_poly.pdbx_seq_one_letter_code
_entity_poly.pdbx_strand_id
1 'polypeptide(L)'
;MPDQTYPQAVAKTHGAYTAHQEHSPTLISLAGDNRKVWVERNGAIRFAITDDFLLWTGKVPDYPCELKPKFGSGNEAGLERKLYEGWLPVPVVTVKENGVVYQERVFVAPYDNEYLAKGAPWLSKHALGGAEFTIENTTSEPADVSLELRFLADWNEKVPASLEKNALSLVAHKLGRLLISVDATESPMLDGEVKENTFILKGELPPRTSARCYAYIPTWDMRPDESPLLTGGENLLDDVEAYWRRLLAPAMQIDIPDPELENLIRASQVYCMICARHEDEGSRFAMWYGGILYGALEGDSHYGIIGLDSMGHHDFAQRCLDFFVNRYNPEGFLTMGYTLMGTGWHLWILSQHYELTNDRLWLEKISPEVTRVCRWIMEQREKTKKLDTHGNKVAEYGLMPPGVEADWNAFAYYFCFNGYFYAGLDGVGRALLDLEHPEAEAFVKSAEEHRQEILRAFHHAQAQAPVQPLRDGTWAPLYPSQVHCPAPTNDFFPGEDFNRTWCYDVEEGAHHLVAQGVLDPNSQDVTWMVDHMEDVHFLADGWFYYKAEESEKDPFNLGGFSKVQPYLTRLSQIYALRDDVKPFIRSYY
;
A
#
# COMPACT_ATOMS: atom_id res chain seq x y z
N MET A 1 21.38 11.86 19.60
CA MET A 1 20.47 10.71 19.74
C MET A 1 21.27 9.41 19.85
N PRO A 2 20.91 8.48 20.75
CA PRO A 2 21.42 7.10 20.73
C PRO A 2 20.94 6.37 19.47
N ASP A 3 21.50 5.20 19.18
CA ASP A 3 21.11 4.39 18.01
C ASP A 3 19.84 3.60 18.35
N GLN A 4 18.83 3.65 17.47
CA GLN A 4 17.62 2.83 17.56
C GLN A 4 17.80 1.58 16.70
N THR A 5 17.44 0.42 17.25
CA THR A 5 17.43 -0.85 16.50
C THR A 5 16.01 -1.17 16.04
N TYR A 6 15.86 -1.90 14.93
CA TYR A 6 14.54 -2.34 14.46
C TYR A 6 13.75 -3.12 15.54
N PRO A 7 14.34 -4.10 16.28
CA PRO A 7 13.63 -4.78 17.36
C PRO A 7 13.17 -3.84 18.48
N GLN A 8 13.95 -2.80 18.79
CA GLN A 8 13.55 -1.81 19.79
C GLN A 8 12.40 -0.94 19.30
N ALA A 9 12.45 -0.47 18.04
CA ALA A 9 11.38 0.31 17.44
C ALA A 9 10.08 -0.51 17.44
N VAL A 10 10.11 -1.73 16.89
CA VAL A 10 8.99 -2.67 16.90
C VAL A 10 8.48 -2.90 18.32
N ALA A 11 9.33 -3.21 19.31
CA ALA A 11 8.86 -3.43 20.68
C ALA A 11 8.11 -2.24 21.31
N LYS A 12 8.33 -1.02 20.80
CA LYS A 12 7.78 0.24 21.34
C LYS A 12 6.61 0.77 20.53
N THR A 13 6.71 0.77 19.21
CA THR A 13 5.69 1.27 18.29
C THR A 13 4.68 0.18 17.94
N HIS A 14 5.09 -1.09 17.92
CA HIS A 14 4.23 -2.24 17.63
C HIS A 14 3.38 -2.69 18.83
N GLY A 15 3.05 -1.80 19.78
CA GLY A 15 2.30 -2.13 21.01
C GLY A 15 0.79 -2.39 20.82
N ALA A 16 -0.08 -1.88 21.70
CA ALA A 16 -1.53 -2.19 21.72
C ALA A 16 -2.30 -1.94 20.40
N TYR A 17 -1.76 -1.11 19.50
CA TYR A 17 -2.27 -0.86 18.15
C TYR A 17 -2.26 -2.12 17.26
N THR A 18 -1.26 -2.99 17.45
CA THR A 18 -0.94 -4.08 16.53
C THR A 18 -1.56 -5.40 16.92
N ALA A 19 -2.09 -5.56 18.13
CA ALA A 19 -2.89 -6.73 18.46
C ALA A 19 -4.00 -6.90 17.39
N HIS A 20 -4.64 -5.82 16.95
CA HIS A 20 -5.61 -5.86 15.83
C HIS A 20 -4.96 -6.17 14.46
N GLN A 21 -3.76 -5.66 14.19
CA GLN A 21 -3.04 -5.86 12.92
C GLN A 21 -2.44 -7.27 12.79
N GLU A 22 -1.93 -7.87 13.86
CA GLU A 22 -1.46 -9.25 13.87
C GLU A 22 -2.62 -10.23 13.61
N HIS A 23 -3.84 -9.86 13.98
CA HIS A 23 -5.07 -10.59 13.66
C HIS A 23 -5.64 -10.24 12.28
N SER A 24 -5.11 -9.21 11.62
CA SER A 24 -5.60 -8.82 10.31
C SER A 24 -5.19 -9.86 9.26
N PRO A 25 -6.08 -10.13 8.31
CA PRO A 25 -5.82 -11.07 7.24
C PRO A 25 -4.86 -10.52 6.18
N THR A 26 -4.21 -11.42 5.46
CA THR A 26 -3.22 -11.11 4.43
C THR A 26 -3.82 -11.30 3.04
N LEU A 27 -3.66 -10.31 2.17
CA LEU A 27 -4.04 -10.39 0.77
C LEU A 27 -2.88 -10.98 -0.04
N ILE A 28 -3.14 -12.01 -0.85
CA ILE A 28 -2.15 -12.61 -1.76
C ILE A 28 -2.72 -12.70 -3.18
N SER A 29 -1.84 -12.56 -4.17
CA SER A 29 -2.12 -12.76 -5.59
C SER A 29 -0.80 -12.76 -6.37
N LEU A 30 -0.86 -12.94 -7.70
CA LEU A 30 0.22 -12.50 -8.58
C LEU A 30 0.26 -10.95 -8.67
N ALA A 31 1.36 -10.38 -9.16
CA ALA A 31 1.54 -8.94 -9.32
C ALA A 31 0.49 -8.35 -10.27
N GLY A 32 -0.27 -7.36 -9.79
CA GLY A 32 -1.30 -6.66 -10.56
C GLY A 32 -2.46 -7.54 -11.03
N ASP A 33 -2.55 -8.79 -10.58
CA ASP A 33 -3.67 -9.68 -10.95
C ASP A 33 -4.99 -9.11 -10.40
N ASN A 34 -6.12 -9.39 -11.02
CA ASN A 34 -7.43 -8.98 -10.49
C ASN A 34 -7.99 -9.99 -9.48
N ARG A 35 -7.53 -11.23 -9.59
CA ARG A 35 -7.94 -12.34 -8.72
C ARG A 35 -7.15 -12.27 -7.43
N LYS A 36 -7.85 -12.05 -6.33
CA LYS A 36 -7.27 -11.92 -5.00
C LYS A 36 -7.72 -13.05 -4.10
N VAL A 37 -6.80 -13.50 -3.27
CA VAL A 37 -7.05 -14.49 -2.22
C VAL A 37 -6.74 -13.87 -0.87
N TRP A 38 -7.61 -14.13 0.09
CA TRP A 38 -7.59 -13.54 1.41
C TRP A 38 -7.30 -14.61 2.46
N VAL A 39 -6.25 -14.43 3.26
CA VAL A 39 -5.78 -15.43 4.23
C VAL A 39 -5.88 -14.88 5.65
N GLU A 40 -6.80 -15.42 6.43
CA GLU A 40 -7.01 -15.08 7.84
C GLU A 40 -5.87 -15.61 8.72
N ARG A 41 -5.69 -15.02 9.92
CA ARG A 41 -4.65 -15.46 10.86
C ARG A 41 -4.74 -16.95 11.20
N ASN A 42 -5.96 -17.49 11.29
CA ASN A 42 -6.21 -18.90 11.61
C ASN A 42 -6.12 -19.84 10.40
N GLY A 43 -5.66 -19.35 9.25
CA GLY A 43 -5.53 -20.16 8.04
C GLY A 43 -6.79 -20.22 7.18
N ALA A 44 -7.89 -19.56 7.57
CA ALA A 44 -9.06 -19.52 6.68
C ALA A 44 -8.73 -18.75 5.39
N ILE A 45 -9.01 -19.36 4.25
CA ILE A 45 -8.76 -18.82 2.92
C ILE A 45 -10.10 -18.42 2.32
N ARG A 46 -10.23 -17.15 1.94
CA ARG A 46 -11.39 -16.65 1.21
C ARG A 46 -11.00 -16.15 -0.17
N PHE A 47 -11.86 -16.38 -1.15
CA PHE A 47 -11.59 -16.00 -2.53
C PHE A 47 -12.89 -15.69 -3.27
N ALA A 48 -12.75 -14.89 -4.32
CA ALA A 48 -13.82 -14.55 -5.22
C ALA A 48 -13.81 -15.47 -6.43
N ILE A 49 -14.99 -15.68 -6.99
CA ILE A 49 -15.20 -16.49 -8.20
C ILE A 49 -15.46 -15.61 -9.44
N THR A 50 -15.49 -14.29 -9.31
CA THR A 50 -15.63 -13.36 -10.43
C THR A 50 -14.33 -12.61 -10.71
N ASP A 51 -14.08 -12.33 -11.98
CA ASP A 51 -12.94 -11.52 -12.45
C ASP A 51 -13.27 -10.01 -12.45
N ASP A 52 -14.24 -9.59 -11.62
CA ASP A 52 -14.74 -8.22 -11.67
C ASP A 52 -13.61 -7.23 -11.34
N PHE A 53 -13.16 -6.51 -12.37
CA PHE A 53 -12.25 -5.39 -12.20
C PHE A 53 -13.00 -4.27 -11.51
N LEU A 54 -12.67 -4.06 -10.25
CA LEU A 54 -13.22 -2.97 -9.46
C LEU A 54 -12.20 -1.82 -9.50
N LEU A 55 -12.64 -0.62 -9.84
CA LEU A 55 -11.81 0.59 -9.83
C LEU A 55 -11.79 1.23 -8.44
N TRP A 56 -12.92 1.17 -7.77
CA TRP A 56 -13.16 1.71 -6.45
C TRP A 56 -14.37 0.99 -5.87
N THR A 57 -14.27 0.42 -4.68
CA THR A 57 -15.40 -0.30 -4.10
C THR A 57 -16.08 0.47 -2.99
N GLY A 58 -15.35 1.30 -2.21
CA GLY A 58 -15.88 1.90 -0.97
C GLY A 58 -16.52 0.87 -0.02
N LYS A 59 -16.34 -0.41 -0.33
CA LYS A 59 -17.03 -1.61 0.15
C LYS A 59 -15.99 -2.70 0.12
N VAL A 60 -15.95 -3.54 1.14
CA VAL A 60 -15.09 -4.72 1.12
C VAL A 60 -15.50 -5.57 -0.10
N PRO A 61 -14.57 -5.90 -1.02
CA PRO A 61 -14.84 -6.87 -2.09
C PRO A 61 -15.38 -8.15 -1.47
N ASP A 62 -16.42 -8.71 -2.08
CA ASP A 62 -17.02 -9.93 -1.55
C ASP A 62 -16.14 -11.13 -1.93
N TYR A 63 -15.71 -11.89 -0.91
CA TYR A 63 -14.97 -13.15 -1.06
C TYR A 63 -15.87 -14.27 -0.55
N PRO A 64 -16.87 -14.68 -1.35
CA PRO A 64 -17.95 -15.56 -0.88
C PRO A 64 -17.44 -16.96 -0.58
N CYS A 65 -16.44 -17.47 -1.28
CA CYS A 65 -15.96 -18.84 -1.03
C CYS A 65 -14.97 -18.86 0.14
N GLU A 66 -15.07 -19.87 1.01
CA GLU A 66 -14.17 -20.08 2.16
C GLU A 66 -13.72 -21.54 2.24
N LEU A 67 -12.40 -21.73 2.41
CA LEU A 67 -11.80 -22.93 2.98
C LEU A 67 -11.32 -22.59 4.39
N LYS A 68 -11.81 -23.29 5.40
CA LYS A 68 -11.35 -23.12 6.78
C LYS A 68 -10.72 -24.40 7.30
N PRO A 69 -9.41 -24.40 7.61
CA PRO A 69 -8.78 -25.51 8.29
C PRO A 69 -9.09 -25.51 9.79
N LYS A 70 -9.03 -26.69 10.40
CA LYS A 70 -8.96 -26.91 11.84
C LYS A 70 -7.90 -27.98 12.11
N PHE A 71 -6.86 -27.59 12.84
CA PHE A 71 -5.71 -28.41 13.16
C PHE A 71 -5.92 -29.14 14.50
N GLY A 72 -5.73 -30.45 14.53
CA GLY A 72 -5.83 -31.27 15.73
C GLY A 72 -7.16 -31.09 16.48
N SER A 73 -7.09 -30.70 17.75
CA SER A 73 -8.29 -30.43 18.56
C SER A 73 -9.02 -29.12 18.17
N GLY A 74 -8.38 -28.25 17.39
CA GLY A 74 -8.82 -26.88 17.09
C GLY A 74 -8.34 -25.84 18.12
N ASN A 75 -7.38 -26.19 18.97
CA ASN A 75 -6.77 -25.25 19.91
C ASN A 75 -5.78 -24.32 19.20
N GLU A 76 -6.09 -23.02 19.17
CA GLU A 76 -5.28 -21.97 18.53
C GLU A 76 -4.34 -21.23 19.50
N ALA A 77 -4.25 -21.63 20.78
CA ALA A 77 -3.53 -20.89 21.84
C ALA A 77 -2.01 -20.74 21.63
N GLY A 78 -1.43 -21.42 20.63
CA GLY A 78 -0.01 -21.32 20.24
C GLY A 78 0.18 -21.12 18.75
N LEU A 79 -0.80 -20.53 18.06
CA LEU A 79 -0.73 -20.29 16.62
C LEU A 79 0.33 -19.22 16.30
N GLU A 80 1.31 -19.60 15.48
CA GLU A 80 2.33 -18.73 14.92
C GLU A 80 2.00 -18.42 13.44
N ARG A 81 2.25 -17.18 12.99
CA ARG A 81 2.12 -16.78 11.58
C ARG A 81 3.34 -15.99 11.15
N LYS A 82 3.91 -16.31 9.98
CA LYS A 82 5.00 -15.59 9.32
C LYS A 82 4.86 -15.66 7.81
N LEU A 83 5.65 -14.87 7.08
CA LEU A 83 5.84 -15.06 5.65
C LEU A 83 6.93 -16.09 5.37
N TYR A 84 6.75 -16.91 4.33
CA TYR A 84 7.80 -17.82 3.85
C TYR A 84 9.03 -16.99 3.43
N GLU A 85 10.22 -17.42 3.88
CA GLU A 85 11.48 -16.65 3.80
C GLU A 85 11.44 -15.23 4.40
N GLY A 86 10.39 -14.88 5.14
CA GLY A 86 10.22 -13.55 5.73
C GLY A 86 9.63 -12.48 4.80
N TRP A 87 9.58 -12.71 3.48
CA TRP A 87 9.14 -11.67 2.52
C TRP A 87 8.25 -12.18 1.37
N LEU A 88 8.29 -13.48 1.02
CA LEU A 88 7.43 -14.01 -0.04
C LEU A 88 5.96 -13.93 0.41
N PRO A 89 5.01 -13.67 -0.50
CA PRO A 89 3.59 -13.54 -0.17
C PRO A 89 2.95 -14.92 0.00
N VAL A 90 3.54 -15.70 0.90
CA VAL A 90 3.15 -17.05 1.27
C VAL A 90 3.01 -17.07 2.79
N PRO A 91 1.83 -16.74 3.34
CA PRO A 91 1.56 -16.89 4.75
C PRO A 91 1.77 -18.34 5.19
N VAL A 92 2.54 -18.51 6.27
CA VAL A 92 2.80 -19.78 6.91
C VAL A 92 2.16 -19.74 8.29
N VAL A 93 1.13 -20.58 8.50
CA VAL A 93 0.49 -20.77 9.79
C VAL A 93 1.05 -22.04 10.42
N THR A 94 1.40 -22.00 11.69
CA THR A 94 1.92 -23.16 12.44
C THR A 94 1.18 -23.33 13.76
N VAL A 95 0.71 -24.55 14.03
CA VAL A 95 0.07 -24.95 15.28
C VAL A 95 0.80 -26.16 15.85
N LYS A 96 1.18 -26.09 17.13
CA LYS A 96 1.90 -27.17 17.83
C LYS A 96 1.00 -27.74 18.93
N GLU A 97 0.70 -29.03 18.86
CA GLU A 97 -0.16 -29.71 19.83
C GLU A 97 0.34 -31.12 20.12
N ASN A 98 0.55 -31.46 21.40
CA ASN A 98 0.90 -32.82 21.85
C ASN A 98 2.08 -33.47 21.10
N GLY A 99 3.08 -32.69 20.69
CA GLY A 99 4.22 -33.18 19.93
C GLY A 99 3.96 -33.36 18.43
N VAL A 100 2.80 -32.94 17.94
CA VAL A 100 2.47 -32.83 16.51
C VAL A 100 2.57 -31.36 16.08
N VAL A 101 3.16 -31.13 14.91
CA VAL A 101 3.24 -29.81 14.28
C VAL A 101 2.36 -29.83 13.04
N TYR A 102 1.36 -28.95 13.02
CA TYR A 102 0.54 -28.67 11.86
C TYR A 102 1.02 -27.39 11.21
N GLN A 103 1.25 -27.41 9.91
CA GLN A 103 1.66 -26.26 9.14
C GLN A 103 0.78 -26.11 7.91
N GLU A 104 0.38 -24.88 7.61
CA GLU A 104 -0.27 -24.48 6.37
C GLU A 104 0.59 -23.43 5.66
N ARG A 105 0.81 -23.61 4.35
CA ARG A 105 1.37 -22.60 3.46
C ARG A 105 0.34 -22.24 2.41
N VAL A 106 -0.02 -20.96 2.31
CA VAL A 106 -1.00 -20.49 1.32
C VAL A 106 -0.33 -19.57 0.31
N PHE A 107 -0.53 -19.79 -0.97
CA PHE A 107 0.12 -19.04 -2.05
C PHE A 107 -0.76 -18.92 -3.30
N VAL A 108 -0.34 -18.08 -4.24
CA VAL A 108 -0.93 -18.01 -5.59
C VAL A 108 0.19 -18.19 -6.61
N ALA A 109 0.13 -19.26 -7.40
CA ALA A 109 1.14 -19.65 -8.38
C ALA A 109 0.74 -19.27 -9.81
N PRO A 110 1.70 -18.86 -10.67
CA PRO A 110 1.45 -18.77 -12.11
C PRO A 110 1.34 -20.19 -12.69
N TYR A 111 0.13 -20.62 -13.02
CA TYR A 111 -0.13 -22.00 -13.47
C TYR A 111 0.09 -22.21 -14.98
N ASP A 112 0.40 -21.13 -15.71
CA ASP A 112 0.84 -21.18 -17.09
C ASP A 112 1.86 -20.08 -17.39
N ASN A 113 2.45 -20.15 -18.58
CA ASN A 113 3.48 -19.22 -19.05
C ASN A 113 3.03 -18.41 -20.27
N GLU A 114 1.72 -18.29 -20.53
CA GLU A 114 1.22 -17.66 -21.76
C GLU A 114 1.64 -16.18 -21.85
N TYR A 115 1.47 -15.43 -20.77
CA TYR A 115 1.83 -14.00 -20.71
C TYR A 115 3.33 -13.76 -20.58
N LEU A 116 4.05 -14.67 -19.93
CA LEU A 116 5.51 -14.62 -19.88
C LEU A 116 6.10 -14.65 -21.30
N ALA A 117 5.56 -15.50 -22.17
CA ALA A 117 5.97 -15.57 -23.59
C ALA A 117 5.63 -14.29 -24.40
N LYS A 118 4.67 -13.48 -23.92
CA LYS A 118 4.28 -12.18 -24.51
C LYS A 118 5.05 -10.99 -23.91
N GLY A 119 5.99 -11.22 -23.01
CA GLY A 119 6.74 -10.15 -22.33
C GLY A 119 5.96 -9.43 -21.23
N ALA A 120 4.92 -10.05 -20.67
CA ALA A 120 4.16 -9.55 -19.53
C ALA A 120 4.39 -10.45 -18.31
N PRO A 121 5.57 -10.39 -17.66
CA PRO A 121 5.96 -11.35 -16.61
C PRO A 121 5.12 -11.28 -15.33
N TRP A 122 4.33 -10.21 -15.14
CA TRP A 122 3.44 -10.05 -13.99
C TRP A 122 2.20 -10.93 -14.09
N LEU A 123 1.71 -11.21 -15.29
CA LEU A 123 0.41 -11.84 -15.49
C LEU A 123 0.54 -13.35 -15.71
N SER A 124 -0.52 -14.06 -15.35
CA SER A 124 -0.76 -15.45 -15.73
C SER A 124 -2.20 -15.58 -16.18
N LYS A 125 -2.48 -16.37 -17.21
CA LYS A 125 -3.88 -16.59 -17.63
C LYS A 125 -4.62 -17.38 -16.56
N HIS A 126 -3.95 -18.34 -15.94
CA HIS A 126 -4.43 -19.11 -14.81
C HIS A 126 -3.52 -18.83 -13.60
N ALA A 127 -4.05 -18.07 -12.64
CA ALA A 127 -3.42 -17.90 -11.33
C ALA A 127 -4.01 -18.95 -10.38
N LEU A 128 -3.24 -19.95 -9.96
CA LEU A 128 -3.76 -21.02 -9.11
C LEU A 128 -3.51 -20.69 -7.65
N GLY A 129 -4.57 -20.53 -6.86
CA GLY A 129 -4.44 -20.51 -5.41
C GLY A 129 -4.06 -21.92 -4.92
N GLY A 130 -3.10 -22.00 -4.01
CA GLY A 130 -2.65 -23.25 -3.41
C GLY A 130 -2.63 -23.14 -1.90
N ALA A 131 -3.06 -24.19 -1.22
CA ALA A 131 -2.82 -24.37 0.21
C ALA A 131 -2.17 -25.75 0.42
N GLU A 132 -0.98 -25.74 1.00
CA GLU A 132 -0.27 -26.96 1.39
C GLU A 132 -0.38 -27.14 2.90
N PHE A 133 -0.84 -28.33 3.31
CA PHE A 133 -0.93 -28.74 4.69
C PHE A 133 0.11 -29.82 4.98
N THR A 134 0.91 -29.63 6.02
CA THR A 134 1.85 -30.62 6.54
C THR A 134 1.51 -30.94 7.99
N ILE A 135 1.46 -32.22 8.33
CA ILE A 135 1.26 -32.71 9.69
C ILE A 135 2.47 -33.56 10.05
N GLU A 136 3.27 -33.13 11.02
CA GLU A 136 4.50 -33.81 11.43
C GLU A 136 4.38 -34.34 12.86
N ASN A 137 4.61 -35.64 13.06
CA ASN A 137 4.80 -36.21 14.39
C ASN A 137 6.27 -36.04 14.81
N THR A 138 6.52 -35.11 15.73
CA THR A 138 7.87 -34.81 16.22
C THR A 138 8.30 -35.67 17.41
N THR A 139 7.51 -36.67 17.80
CA THR A 139 7.79 -37.51 18.97
C THR A 139 8.47 -38.82 18.58
N SER A 140 8.86 -39.61 19.59
CA SER A 140 9.36 -40.98 19.41
C SER A 140 8.25 -42.04 19.44
N GLU A 141 7.00 -41.64 19.69
CA GLU A 141 5.84 -42.53 19.78
C GLU A 141 4.84 -42.23 18.65
N PRO A 142 3.96 -43.17 18.29
CA PRO A 142 2.86 -42.86 17.38
C PRO A 142 1.95 -41.76 17.96
N ALA A 143 1.36 -40.94 17.08
CA ALA A 143 0.50 -39.83 17.49
C ALA A 143 -0.79 -39.80 16.66
N ASP A 144 -1.93 -39.69 17.34
CA ASP A 144 -3.21 -39.42 16.69
C ASP A 144 -3.22 -37.99 16.12
N VAL A 145 -3.58 -37.87 14.85
CA VAL A 145 -3.68 -36.58 14.15
C VAL A 145 -5.03 -36.40 13.47
N SER A 146 -5.42 -35.14 13.33
CA SER A 146 -6.63 -34.76 12.60
C SER A 146 -6.45 -33.41 11.92
N LEU A 147 -6.88 -33.31 10.67
CA LEU A 147 -7.03 -32.07 9.91
C LEU A 147 -8.45 -32.03 9.34
N GLU A 148 -9.24 -31.05 9.74
CA GLU A 148 -10.57 -30.83 9.18
C GLU A 148 -10.51 -29.64 8.21
N LEU A 149 -11.03 -29.81 7.00
CA LEU A 149 -11.14 -28.78 5.98
C LEU A 149 -12.62 -28.51 5.72
N ARG A 150 -13.10 -27.34 6.12
CA ARG A 150 -14.51 -26.94 5.94
C ARG A 150 -14.66 -26.03 4.73
N PHE A 151 -15.65 -26.32 3.88
CA PHE A 151 -15.89 -25.61 2.62
C PHE A 151 -17.22 -24.86 2.62
N LEU A 152 -17.20 -23.56 2.37
CA LEU A 152 -18.38 -22.75 2.11
C LEU A 152 -18.32 -22.20 0.69
N ALA A 153 -19.44 -22.29 -0.02
CA ALA A 153 -19.62 -21.62 -1.31
C ALA A 153 -19.97 -20.13 -1.11
N ASP A 154 -20.61 -19.80 0.03
CA ASP A 154 -20.87 -18.44 0.48
C ASP A 154 -20.64 -18.36 2.00
N TRP A 155 -19.63 -17.62 2.43
CA TRP A 155 -19.27 -17.47 3.84
C TRP A 155 -20.19 -16.48 4.56
N ASN A 156 -20.75 -15.48 3.87
CA ASN A 156 -21.66 -14.50 4.47
C ASN A 156 -23.00 -15.17 4.79
N GLU A 157 -23.55 -15.86 3.80
CA GLU A 157 -24.84 -16.56 3.88
C GLU A 157 -24.70 -17.98 4.49
N LYS A 158 -23.48 -18.39 4.84
CA LYS A 158 -23.14 -19.72 5.38
C LYS A 158 -23.64 -20.86 4.48
N VAL A 159 -23.58 -20.68 3.17
CA VAL A 159 -23.99 -21.70 2.19
C VAL A 159 -22.88 -22.74 2.05
N PRO A 160 -23.15 -24.03 2.35
CA PRO A 160 -22.15 -25.08 2.19
C PRO A 160 -21.84 -25.34 0.71
N ALA A 161 -20.59 -25.70 0.42
CA ALA A 161 -20.21 -26.29 -0.85
C ALA A 161 -20.68 -27.76 -0.92
N SER A 162 -20.98 -28.24 -2.12
CA SER A 162 -21.21 -29.67 -2.37
C SER A 162 -19.86 -30.38 -2.45
N LEU A 163 -19.75 -31.56 -1.83
CA LEU A 163 -18.51 -32.33 -1.76
C LEU A 163 -18.63 -33.68 -2.46
N GLU A 164 -17.70 -33.98 -3.35
CA GLU A 164 -17.56 -35.26 -4.04
C GLU A 164 -16.19 -35.86 -3.69
N LYS A 165 -16.18 -36.98 -2.96
CA LYS A 165 -14.95 -37.67 -2.54
C LYS A 165 -14.63 -38.83 -3.50
N ASN A 166 -13.37 -38.95 -3.88
CA ASN A 166 -12.83 -40.13 -4.55
C ASN A 166 -11.51 -40.55 -3.87
N ALA A 167 -11.53 -41.64 -3.10
CA ALA A 167 -10.40 -42.09 -2.29
C ALA A 167 -9.83 -40.98 -1.37
N LEU A 168 -8.59 -40.54 -1.57
CA LEU A 168 -7.97 -39.43 -0.81
C LEU A 168 -8.04 -38.08 -1.54
N SER A 169 -8.80 -38.00 -2.62
CA SER A 169 -9.08 -36.76 -3.31
C SER A 169 -10.51 -36.29 -3.04
N LEU A 170 -10.71 -34.98 -3.02
CA LEU A 170 -12.00 -34.34 -2.80
C LEU A 170 -12.20 -33.22 -3.82
N VAL A 171 -13.43 -33.07 -4.30
CA VAL A 171 -13.86 -31.91 -5.07
C VAL A 171 -14.95 -31.18 -4.30
N ALA A 172 -14.73 -29.89 -4.03
CA ALA A 172 -15.73 -28.97 -3.52
C ALA A 172 -16.26 -28.12 -4.68
N HIS A 173 -17.57 -28.07 -4.86
CA HIS A 173 -18.20 -27.40 -6.01
C HIS A 173 -19.55 -26.76 -5.65
N LYS A 174 -20.00 -25.83 -6.50
CA LYS A 174 -21.33 -25.23 -6.39
C LYS A 174 -21.89 -24.98 -7.79
N LEU A 175 -23.14 -25.40 -8.03
CA LEU A 175 -23.85 -25.18 -9.30
C LEU A 175 -23.03 -25.58 -10.56
N GLY A 176 -22.26 -26.67 -10.47
CA GLY A 176 -21.46 -27.17 -11.58
C GLY A 176 -20.11 -26.47 -11.81
N ARG A 177 -19.72 -25.55 -10.92
CA ARG A 177 -18.39 -24.92 -10.90
C ARG A 177 -17.53 -25.50 -9.78
N LEU A 178 -16.28 -25.87 -10.12
CA LEU A 178 -15.25 -26.26 -9.17
C LEU A 178 -14.86 -25.06 -8.31
N LEU A 179 -14.87 -25.23 -6.99
CA LEU A 179 -14.38 -24.22 -6.04
C LEU A 179 -12.97 -24.59 -5.57
N ILE A 180 -12.79 -25.83 -5.12
CA ILE A 180 -11.52 -26.34 -4.58
C ILE A 180 -11.38 -27.83 -4.94
N SER A 181 -10.18 -28.25 -5.32
CA SER A 181 -9.81 -29.66 -5.38
C SER A 181 -8.77 -29.96 -4.30
N VAL A 182 -8.98 -31.02 -3.52
CA VAL A 182 -8.01 -31.47 -2.50
C VAL A 182 -7.39 -32.78 -2.95
N ASP A 183 -6.08 -32.88 -2.83
CA ASP A 183 -5.28 -34.08 -3.04
C ASP A 183 -4.51 -34.44 -1.77
N ALA A 184 -4.90 -35.53 -1.11
CA ALA A 184 -4.21 -36.10 0.03
C ALA A 184 -3.58 -37.47 -0.28
N THR A 185 -3.34 -37.78 -1.56
CA THR A 185 -2.80 -39.09 -1.99
C THR A 185 -1.39 -39.36 -1.47
N GLU A 186 -0.62 -38.31 -1.11
CA GLU A 186 0.67 -38.41 -0.41
C GLU A 186 0.55 -38.79 1.08
N SER A 187 -0.68 -38.92 1.60
CA SER A 187 -0.96 -39.32 2.99
C SER A 187 -1.75 -40.62 3.06
N PRO A 188 -1.25 -41.75 2.51
CA PRO A 188 -1.99 -43.01 2.46
C PRO A 188 -2.26 -43.63 3.84
N MET A 189 -1.57 -43.14 4.88
CA MET A 189 -1.76 -43.57 6.28
C MET A 189 -2.91 -42.86 6.99
N LEU A 190 -3.50 -41.83 6.38
CA LEU A 190 -4.66 -41.13 6.93
C LEU A 190 -5.94 -41.60 6.22
N ASP A 191 -7.02 -41.67 6.97
CA ASP A 191 -8.35 -41.89 6.45
C ASP A 191 -9.03 -40.55 6.18
N GLY A 192 -9.53 -40.37 4.96
CA GLY A 192 -10.41 -39.25 4.61
C GLY A 192 -11.87 -39.60 4.84
N GLU A 193 -12.64 -38.78 5.54
CA GLU A 193 -14.10 -38.89 5.62
C GLU A 193 -14.77 -37.56 5.28
N VAL A 194 -15.95 -37.61 4.69
CA VAL A 194 -16.76 -36.41 4.44
C VAL A 194 -17.93 -36.40 5.42
N LYS A 195 -18.05 -35.31 6.15
CA LYS A 195 -19.19 -35.03 7.03
C LYS A 195 -19.75 -33.66 6.67
N GLU A 196 -20.97 -33.65 6.13
CA GLU A 196 -21.61 -32.43 5.63
C GLU A 196 -20.73 -31.73 4.59
N ASN A 197 -20.26 -30.52 4.89
CA ASN A 197 -19.37 -29.71 4.07
C ASN A 197 -17.92 -29.71 4.58
N THR A 198 -17.53 -30.72 5.36
CA THR A 198 -16.20 -30.84 5.94
C THR A 198 -15.55 -32.14 5.47
N PHE A 199 -14.32 -32.04 4.99
CA PHE A 199 -13.44 -33.19 4.75
C PHE A 199 -12.47 -33.34 5.90
N ILE A 200 -12.45 -34.52 6.51
CA ILE A 200 -11.68 -34.82 7.71
C ILE A 200 -10.63 -35.85 7.34
N LEU A 201 -9.36 -35.48 7.46
CA LEU A 201 -8.21 -36.37 7.35
C LEU A 201 -7.75 -36.72 8.76
N LYS A 202 -7.83 -37.98 9.15
CA LYS A 202 -7.45 -38.43 10.50
C LYS A 202 -6.79 -39.79 10.49
N GLY A 203 -5.97 -40.07 11.49
CA GLY A 203 -5.27 -41.35 11.63
C GLY A 203 -4.15 -41.27 12.65
N GLU A 204 -3.36 -42.32 12.74
CA GLU A 204 -2.16 -42.37 13.59
C GLU A 204 -0.91 -42.19 12.72
N LEU A 205 -0.08 -41.19 13.04
CA LEU A 205 1.21 -40.99 12.40
C LEU A 205 2.31 -41.74 13.15
N PRO A 206 3.13 -42.56 12.47
CA PRO A 206 4.31 -43.14 13.08
C PRO A 206 5.29 -42.08 13.61
N PRO A 207 6.17 -42.45 14.57
CA PRO A 207 7.20 -41.55 15.08
C PRO A 207 8.02 -40.91 13.97
N ARG A 208 8.27 -39.60 14.06
CA ARG A 208 9.15 -38.86 13.12
C ARG A 208 8.73 -38.96 11.65
N THR A 209 7.43 -39.07 11.39
CA THR A 209 6.88 -39.07 10.03
C THR A 209 5.94 -37.88 9.82
N SER A 210 5.66 -37.60 8.55
CA SER A 210 4.79 -36.50 8.13
C SER A 210 3.74 -36.95 7.12
N ALA A 211 2.55 -36.36 7.21
CA ALA A 211 1.51 -36.40 6.18
C ALA A 211 1.45 -35.05 5.44
N ARG A 212 1.10 -35.09 4.16
CA ARG A 212 0.89 -33.91 3.30
C ARG A 212 -0.44 -33.94 2.55
N CYS A 213 -1.02 -32.77 2.36
CA CYS A 213 -2.28 -32.58 1.64
C CYS A 213 -2.24 -31.23 0.91
N TYR A 214 -2.73 -31.19 -0.33
CA TYR A 214 -2.77 -29.99 -1.16
C TYR A 214 -4.21 -29.62 -1.47
N ALA A 215 -4.56 -28.35 -1.35
CA ALA A 215 -5.82 -27.79 -1.85
C ALA A 215 -5.53 -26.80 -2.98
N TYR A 216 -6.14 -27.05 -4.14
CA TYR A 216 -6.02 -26.25 -5.35
C TYR A 216 -7.28 -25.41 -5.54
N ILE A 217 -7.12 -24.09 -5.63
CA ILE A 217 -8.17 -23.09 -5.73
C ILE A 217 -8.08 -22.43 -7.11
N PRO A 218 -8.76 -22.97 -8.15
CA PRO A 218 -8.75 -22.35 -9.46
C PRO A 218 -9.46 -21.00 -9.39
N THR A 219 -8.72 -19.91 -9.64
CA THR A 219 -9.28 -18.55 -9.65
C THR A 219 -9.95 -18.18 -10.98
N TRP A 220 -10.20 -19.17 -11.84
CA TRP A 220 -10.89 -19.06 -13.12
C TRP A 220 -12.08 -20.01 -13.19
N ASP A 221 -12.91 -19.90 -14.23
CA ASP A 221 -14.01 -20.82 -14.45
C ASP A 221 -13.50 -22.23 -14.81
N MET A 222 -13.83 -23.20 -13.97
CA MET A 222 -13.42 -24.60 -14.13
C MET A 222 -14.55 -25.53 -13.65
N ARG A 223 -14.77 -26.64 -14.35
CA ARG A 223 -15.78 -27.63 -13.97
C ARG A 223 -15.20 -28.71 -13.04
N PRO A 224 -16.02 -29.34 -12.18
CA PRO A 224 -15.58 -30.42 -11.31
C PRO A 224 -14.85 -31.58 -12.01
N ASP A 225 -15.29 -31.96 -13.22
CA ASP A 225 -14.69 -33.02 -14.03
C ASP A 225 -13.28 -32.69 -14.55
N GLU A 226 -12.92 -31.40 -14.55
CA GLU A 226 -11.61 -30.92 -14.98
C GLU A 226 -10.59 -30.93 -13.83
N SER A 227 -11.02 -31.16 -12.57
CA SER A 227 -10.14 -31.16 -11.39
C SER A 227 -8.85 -31.98 -11.50
N PRO A 228 -8.79 -33.13 -12.21
CA PRO A 228 -7.52 -33.85 -12.39
C PRO A 228 -6.44 -33.09 -13.19
N LEU A 229 -6.80 -31.96 -13.83
CA LEU A 229 -5.83 -31.07 -14.48
C LEU A 229 -5.06 -30.18 -13.49
N LEU A 230 -5.53 -30.07 -12.23
CA LEU A 230 -4.84 -29.35 -11.16
C LEU A 230 -3.81 -30.28 -10.53
N THR A 231 -2.53 -29.96 -10.75
CA THR A 231 -1.38 -30.76 -10.34
C THR A 231 -0.25 -29.83 -9.88
N GLY A 232 0.86 -30.40 -9.42
CA GLY A 232 2.08 -29.64 -9.11
C GLY A 232 2.58 -29.88 -7.69
N GLY A 233 1.68 -30.09 -6.72
CA GLY A 233 2.04 -30.37 -5.33
C GLY A 233 3.05 -29.37 -4.79
N GLU A 234 4.15 -29.87 -4.22
CA GLU A 234 5.24 -29.04 -3.70
C GLU A 234 5.91 -28.13 -4.75
N ASN A 235 5.93 -28.53 -6.03
CA ASN A 235 6.58 -27.75 -7.09
C ASN A 235 5.90 -26.38 -7.32
N LEU A 236 4.63 -26.22 -6.95
CA LEU A 236 3.95 -24.94 -7.09
C LEU A 236 4.58 -23.86 -6.19
N LEU A 237 5.16 -24.24 -5.05
CA LEU A 237 5.88 -23.29 -4.20
C LEU A 237 7.18 -22.82 -4.87
N ASP A 238 7.90 -23.73 -5.53
CA ASP A 238 9.10 -23.39 -6.30
C ASP A 238 8.74 -22.44 -7.47
N ASP A 239 7.59 -22.64 -8.11
CA ASP A 239 7.09 -21.75 -9.17
C ASP A 239 6.77 -20.34 -8.63
N VAL A 240 6.20 -20.24 -7.43
CA VAL A 240 5.94 -18.96 -6.74
C VAL A 240 7.25 -18.24 -6.41
N GLU A 241 8.23 -18.96 -5.87
CA GLU A 241 9.55 -18.40 -5.57
C GLU A 241 10.23 -17.90 -6.84
N ALA A 242 10.27 -18.73 -7.89
CA ALA A 242 10.84 -18.36 -9.18
C ALA A 242 10.13 -17.16 -9.82
N TYR A 243 8.81 -17.06 -9.67
CA TYR A 243 8.01 -15.93 -10.14
C TYR A 243 8.41 -14.62 -9.46
N TRP A 244 8.37 -14.56 -8.13
CA TRP A 244 8.65 -13.33 -7.40
C TRP A 244 10.11 -12.90 -7.50
N ARG A 245 11.05 -13.86 -7.43
CA ARG A 245 12.46 -13.56 -7.64
C ARG A 245 12.73 -13.01 -9.04
N ARG A 246 12.06 -13.53 -10.07
CA ARG A 246 12.18 -12.99 -11.44
C ARG A 246 11.67 -11.56 -11.54
N LEU A 247 10.56 -11.23 -10.88
CA LEU A 247 10.02 -9.87 -10.87
C LEU A 247 10.90 -8.88 -10.11
N LEU A 248 11.55 -9.32 -9.04
CA LEU A 248 12.47 -8.48 -8.26
C LEU A 248 13.89 -8.41 -8.84
N ALA A 249 14.30 -9.36 -9.67
CA ALA A 249 15.65 -9.42 -10.25
C ALA A 249 16.09 -8.15 -11.03
N PRO A 250 15.23 -7.51 -11.87
CA PRO A 250 15.63 -6.28 -12.57
C PRO A 250 15.59 -5.02 -11.69
N ALA A 251 14.98 -5.10 -10.51
CA ALA A 251 14.89 -3.99 -9.56
C ALA A 251 16.19 -3.82 -8.77
N MET A 252 16.28 -2.73 -8.00
CA MET A 252 17.37 -2.46 -7.08
C MET A 252 17.52 -3.60 -6.06
N GLN A 253 18.75 -4.09 -5.92
CA GLN A 253 19.09 -5.11 -4.93
C GLN A 253 19.68 -4.43 -3.69
N ILE A 254 19.06 -4.67 -2.53
CA ILE A 254 19.51 -4.15 -1.23
C ILE A 254 19.99 -5.34 -0.39
N ASP A 255 21.20 -5.20 0.14
CA ASP A 255 21.87 -6.17 1.02
C ASP A 255 22.37 -5.38 2.25
N ILE A 256 21.78 -5.67 3.40
CA ILE A 256 22.07 -4.96 4.66
C ILE A 256 22.19 -5.96 5.82
N PRO A 257 22.92 -5.62 6.90
CA PRO A 257 23.14 -6.56 8.01
C PRO A 257 21.88 -6.95 8.80
N ASP A 258 20.79 -6.18 8.69
CA ASP A 258 19.53 -6.44 9.38
C ASP A 258 18.57 -7.21 8.45
N PRO A 259 18.39 -8.53 8.66
CA PRO A 259 17.58 -9.36 7.77
C PRO A 259 16.08 -9.07 7.88
N GLU A 260 15.60 -8.52 9.01
CA GLU A 260 14.19 -8.18 9.16
C GLU A 260 13.85 -6.94 8.35
N LEU A 261 14.73 -5.94 8.38
CA LEU A 261 14.61 -4.75 7.54
C LEU A 261 14.73 -5.10 6.04
N GLU A 262 15.68 -5.96 5.68
CA GLU A 262 15.83 -6.41 4.29
C GLU A 262 14.55 -7.12 3.79
N ASN A 263 13.97 -7.98 4.62
CA ASN A 263 12.71 -8.65 4.33
C ASN A 263 11.54 -7.66 4.23
N LEU A 264 11.46 -6.66 5.11
CA LEU A 264 10.45 -5.60 5.04
C LEU A 264 10.52 -4.84 3.73
N ILE A 265 11.72 -4.48 3.26
CA ILE A 265 11.90 -3.78 1.99
C ILE A 265 11.46 -4.65 0.79
N ARG A 266 11.80 -5.94 0.79
CA ARG A 266 11.35 -6.89 -0.26
C ARG A 266 9.84 -7.09 -0.23
N ALA A 267 9.30 -7.35 0.96
CA ALA A 267 7.86 -7.54 1.15
C ALA A 267 7.08 -6.31 0.71
N SER A 268 7.55 -5.09 1.02
CA SER A 268 6.86 -3.84 0.65
C SER A 268 6.69 -3.72 -0.87
N GLN A 269 7.72 -4.04 -1.66
CA GLN A 269 7.63 -4.05 -3.13
C GLN A 269 6.60 -5.08 -3.62
N VAL A 270 6.63 -6.30 -3.07
CA VAL A 270 5.69 -7.38 -3.40
C VAL A 270 4.25 -6.96 -3.08
N TYR A 271 4.00 -6.40 -1.89
CA TYR A 271 2.65 -6.00 -1.48
C TYR A 271 2.13 -4.81 -2.28
N CYS A 272 2.96 -3.83 -2.66
CA CYS A 272 2.54 -2.78 -3.60
C CYS A 272 2.08 -3.39 -4.94
N MET A 273 2.83 -4.35 -5.49
CA MET A 273 2.43 -5.05 -6.72
C MET A 273 1.17 -5.90 -6.53
N ILE A 274 0.97 -6.55 -5.38
CA ILE A 274 -0.25 -7.32 -5.05
C ILE A 274 -1.46 -6.38 -4.91
N CYS A 275 -1.29 -5.19 -4.34
CA CYS A 275 -2.36 -4.22 -4.20
C CYS A 275 -2.87 -3.76 -5.57
N ALA A 276 -2.02 -3.66 -6.58
CA ALA A 276 -2.43 -3.24 -7.91
C ALA A 276 -3.44 -4.20 -8.59
N ARG A 277 -4.13 -3.66 -9.60
CA ARG A 277 -5.07 -4.37 -10.49
C ARG A 277 -4.78 -4.01 -11.94
N HIS A 278 -4.90 -4.94 -12.87
CA HIS A 278 -4.62 -4.67 -14.28
C HIS A 278 -5.88 -4.41 -15.09
N GLU A 279 -5.74 -3.59 -16.11
CA GLU A 279 -6.69 -3.45 -17.22
C GLU A 279 -5.97 -3.67 -18.55
N ASP A 280 -6.75 -3.95 -19.60
CA ASP A 280 -6.24 -4.15 -20.96
C ASP A 280 -5.02 -5.07 -21.02
N GLU A 281 -5.18 -6.29 -20.47
CA GLU A 281 -4.16 -7.34 -20.44
C GLU A 281 -2.80 -6.87 -19.88
N GLY A 282 -2.82 -6.00 -18.88
CA GLY A 282 -1.61 -5.52 -18.21
C GLY A 282 -0.98 -4.30 -18.85
N SER A 283 -1.58 -3.72 -19.90
CA SER A 283 -1.07 -2.47 -20.47
C SER A 283 -1.14 -1.30 -19.49
N ARG A 284 -2.04 -1.35 -18.51
CA ARG A 284 -2.17 -0.35 -17.43
C ARG A 284 -2.48 -1.03 -16.10
N PHE A 285 -1.96 -0.48 -15.02
CA PHE A 285 -2.16 -0.99 -13.66
C PHE A 285 -2.77 0.08 -12.76
N ALA A 286 -3.96 -0.17 -12.22
CA ALA A 286 -4.53 0.61 -11.14
C ALA A 286 -3.75 0.30 -9.84
N MET A 287 -2.87 1.21 -9.40
CA MET A 287 -2.22 1.07 -8.10
C MET A 287 -3.24 1.34 -6.99
N TRP A 288 -3.71 0.32 -6.29
CA TRP A 288 -4.58 0.53 -5.14
C TRP A 288 -3.75 0.92 -3.94
N TYR A 289 -4.22 1.92 -3.20
CA TYR A 289 -3.55 2.35 -1.99
C TYR A 289 -3.86 1.43 -0.80
N GLY A 290 -5.10 0.94 -0.68
CA GLY A 290 -5.48 -0.07 0.31
C GLY A 290 -5.99 -1.31 -0.40
N GLY A 291 -5.18 -2.38 -0.49
CA GLY A 291 -5.40 -3.55 -1.35
C GLY A 291 -6.75 -4.28 -1.22
N ILE A 292 -7.53 -3.97 -0.18
CA ILE A 292 -8.88 -4.49 0.08
C ILE A 292 -9.96 -3.42 -0.11
N LEU A 293 -9.83 -2.25 0.53
CA LEU A 293 -10.93 -1.28 0.66
C LEU A 293 -10.81 -0.04 -0.23
N TYR A 294 -9.58 0.39 -0.51
CA TYR A 294 -9.29 1.68 -1.10
C TYR A 294 -8.66 1.50 -2.47
N GLY A 295 -9.45 1.85 -3.50
CA GLY A 295 -9.07 1.77 -4.90
C GLY A 295 -7.94 2.70 -5.30
N ALA A 296 -7.75 2.84 -6.61
CA ALA A 296 -6.76 3.76 -7.16
C ALA A 296 -7.27 5.21 -7.08
N LEU A 297 -6.83 5.95 -6.06
CA LEU A 297 -7.09 7.38 -5.88
C LEU A 297 -5.88 8.20 -6.35
N GLU A 298 -6.14 9.28 -7.07
CA GLU A 298 -5.18 10.34 -7.33
C GLU A 298 -4.68 10.93 -6.01
N GLY A 299 -3.36 11.11 -5.87
CA GLY A 299 -2.74 11.32 -4.58
C GLY A 299 -2.21 10.02 -3.98
N ASP A 300 -2.94 9.37 -3.08
CA ASP A 300 -2.46 8.21 -2.28
C ASP A 300 -1.78 7.10 -3.10
N SER A 301 -2.33 6.73 -4.25
CA SER A 301 -1.75 5.68 -5.12
C SER A 301 -0.32 5.99 -5.56
N HIS A 302 0.04 7.28 -5.61
CA HIS A 302 1.32 7.75 -6.09
C HIS A 302 2.48 7.42 -5.13
N TYR A 303 2.22 7.17 -3.84
CA TYR A 303 3.25 6.64 -2.94
C TYR A 303 3.72 5.25 -3.36
N GLY A 304 2.78 4.36 -3.70
CA GLY A 304 3.11 3.03 -4.20
C GLY A 304 3.83 3.10 -5.55
N ILE A 305 3.41 4.01 -6.43
CA ILE A 305 4.03 4.19 -7.75
C ILE A 305 5.48 4.68 -7.60
N ILE A 306 5.72 5.80 -6.89
CA ILE A 306 7.08 6.34 -6.75
C ILE A 306 7.98 5.41 -5.93
N GLY A 307 7.42 4.68 -4.95
CA GLY A 307 8.17 3.68 -4.19
C GLY A 307 8.67 2.53 -5.07
N LEU A 308 7.80 1.99 -5.93
CA LEU A 308 8.20 0.96 -6.90
C LEU A 308 9.18 1.50 -7.95
N ASP A 309 8.93 2.71 -8.45
CA ASP A 309 9.77 3.35 -9.47
C ASP A 309 11.18 3.64 -8.96
N SER A 310 11.29 4.17 -7.73
CA SER A 310 12.57 4.44 -7.05
C SER A 310 13.35 3.15 -6.76
N MET A 311 12.65 2.02 -6.64
CA MET A 311 13.25 0.69 -6.51
C MET A 311 13.58 0.06 -7.85
N GLY A 312 13.36 0.72 -8.98
CA GLY A 312 13.72 0.23 -10.32
C GLY A 312 12.62 -0.55 -11.04
N HIS A 313 11.39 -0.59 -10.53
CA HIS A 313 10.23 -1.21 -11.21
C HIS A 313 9.63 -0.27 -12.26
N HIS A 314 10.47 0.30 -13.12
CA HIS A 314 10.09 1.39 -14.04
C HIS A 314 8.93 1.03 -14.97
N ASP A 315 8.92 -0.17 -15.59
CA ASP A 315 7.80 -0.55 -16.48
C ASP A 315 6.48 -0.69 -15.72
N PHE A 316 6.52 -1.20 -14.48
CA PHE A 316 5.31 -1.30 -13.65
C PHE A 316 4.80 0.09 -13.24
N ALA A 317 5.70 0.99 -12.83
CA ALA A 317 5.38 2.36 -12.48
C ALA A 317 4.82 3.14 -13.69
N GLN A 318 5.42 3.00 -14.88
CA GLN A 318 4.95 3.61 -16.11
C GLN A 318 3.51 3.18 -16.44
N ARG A 319 3.21 1.88 -16.34
CA ARG A 319 1.85 1.36 -16.55
C ARG A 319 0.84 1.88 -15.52
N CYS A 320 1.29 2.16 -14.30
CA CYS A 320 0.47 2.84 -13.31
C CYS A 320 0.26 4.32 -13.62
N LEU A 321 1.24 5.00 -14.20
CA LEU A 321 1.07 6.39 -14.65
C LEU A 321 0.14 6.45 -15.86
N ASP A 322 0.30 5.55 -16.83
CA ASP A 322 -0.56 5.42 -18.02
C ASP A 322 -2.03 5.17 -17.63
N PHE A 323 -2.28 4.44 -16.53
CA PHE A 323 -3.63 4.25 -15.96
C PHE A 323 -4.31 5.59 -15.64
N PHE A 324 -3.58 6.54 -15.04
CA PHE A 324 -4.09 7.86 -14.67
C PHE A 324 -4.13 8.84 -15.85
N VAL A 325 -3.13 8.80 -16.75
CA VAL A 325 -3.15 9.59 -18.00
C VAL A 325 -4.39 9.26 -18.82
N ASN A 326 -4.77 7.99 -18.90
CA ASN A 326 -5.98 7.55 -19.61
C ASN A 326 -7.29 8.05 -18.98
N ARG A 327 -7.23 8.66 -17.79
CA ARG A 327 -8.38 9.10 -17.00
C ARG A 327 -8.43 10.62 -16.80
N TYR A 328 -7.58 11.38 -17.49
CA TYR A 328 -7.79 12.82 -17.57
C TYR A 328 -9.15 13.10 -18.19
N ASN A 329 -9.97 13.87 -17.50
CA ASN A 329 -11.29 14.23 -17.99
C ASN A 329 -11.20 15.18 -19.19
N PRO A 330 -12.30 15.42 -19.93
CA PRO A 330 -12.31 16.34 -21.08
C PRO A 330 -11.90 17.79 -20.74
N GLU A 331 -12.10 18.24 -19.50
CA GLU A 331 -11.80 19.59 -19.03
C GLU A 331 -10.30 19.85 -18.82
N GLY A 332 -9.48 18.80 -18.65
CA GLY A 332 -8.03 18.93 -18.53
C GLY A 332 -7.50 18.70 -17.14
N PHE A 333 -8.14 17.87 -16.33
CA PHE A 333 -7.62 17.50 -15.02
C PHE A 333 -7.91 16.05 -14.67
N LEU A 334 -7.28 15.58 -13.60
CA LEU A 334 -7.45 14.24 -13.05
C LEU A 334 -8.24 14.32 -11.75
N THR A 335 -9.30 13.53 -11.67
CA THR A 335 -9.94 13.17 -10.40
C THR A 335 -10.60 11.80 -10.50
N MET A 336 -10.38 10.94 -9.51
CA MET A 336 -11.02 9.65 -9.30
C MET A 336 -11.92 9.67 -8.06
N GLY A 337 -11.83 10.73 -7.27
CA GLY A 337 -12.64 10.92 -6.07
C GLY A 337 -13.16 12.33 -5.97
N TYR A 338 -12.82 13.00 -4.87
CA TYR A 338 -13.43 14.25 -4.45
C TYR A 338 -12.41 15.41 -4.36
N THR A 339 -11.16 15.16 -4.70
CA THR A 339 -10.05 16.11 -4.55
C THR A 339 -9.37 16.39 -5.89
N LEU A 340 -8.74 17.57 -6.02
CA LEU A 340 -8.13 18.03 -7.29
C LEU A 340 -6.60 18.09 -7.26
N MET A 341 -5.97 18.07 -6.08
CA MET A 341 -4.50 18.15 -5.96
C MET A 341 -3.77 17.03 -6.67
N GLY A 342 -4.46 15.91 -6.89
CA GLY A 342 -3.91 14.69 -7.44
C GLY A 342 -3.61 14.86 -8.92
N THR A 343 -4.22 15.86 -9.56
CA THR A 343 -3.78 16.36 -10.86
C THR A 343 -2.33 16.83 -10.82
N GLY A 344 -1.98 17.72 -9.88
CA GLY A 344 -0.61 18.23 -9.73
C GLY A 344 0.37 17.15 -9.29
N TRP A 345 -0.03 16.34 -8.30
CA TRP A 345 0.81 15.26 -7.78
C TRP A 345 1.07 14.19 -8.84
N HIS A 346 0.07 13.82 -9.63
CA HIS A 346 0.26 12.87 -10.71
C HIS A 346 1.29 13.38 -11.74
N LEU A 347 1.19 14.64 -12.17
CA LEU A 347 2.21 15.25 -13.05
C LEU A 347 3.59 15.26 -12.40
N TRP A 348 3.68 15.49 -11.09
CA TRP A 348 4.95 15.48 -10.37
C TRP A 348 5.61 14.09 -10.37
N ILE A 349 4.87 13.03 -10.05
CA ILE A 349 5.44 11.66 -10.10
C ILE A 349 5.75 11.26 -11.54
N LEU A 350 4.91 11.64 -12.50
CA LEU A 350 5.17 11.42 -13.93
C LEU A 350 6.50 12.06 -14.36
N SER A 351 6.79 13.27 -13.89
CA SER A 351 8.07 13.93 -14.17
C SER A 351 9.27 13.24 -13.50
N GLN A 352 9.11 12.72 -12.27
CA GLN A 352 10.17 11.98 -11.59
C GLN A 352 10.45 10.65 -12.29
N HIS A 353 9.41 9.98 -12.77
CA HIS A 353 9.56 8.78 -13.60
C HIS A 353 10.36 9.08 -14.87
N TYR A 354 10.07 10.20 -15.54
CA TYR A 354 10.84 10.63 -16.70
C TYR A 354 12.30 10.94 -16.35
N GLU A 355 12.56 11.60 -15.22
CA GLU A 355 13.93 11.88 -14.75
C GLU A 355 14.74 10.60 -14.51
N LEU A 356 14.11 9.57 -13.93
CA LEU A 356 14.74 8.27 -13.69
C LEU A 356 15.00 7.48 -14.98
N THR A 357 14.08 7.51 -15.94
CA THR A 357 14.10 6.62 -17.12
C THR A 357 14.64 7.26 -18.39
N ASN A 358 14.50 8.59 -18.53
CA ASN A 358 14.71 9.34 -19.76
C ASN A 358 13.95 8.77 -20.97
N ASP A 359 12.80 8.13 -20.77
CA ASP A 359 12.00 7.55 -21.86
C ASP A 359 11.29 8.64 -22.68
N ARG A 360 12.01 9.15 -23.68
CA ARG A 360 11.52 10.16 -24.62
C ARG A 360 10.33 9.69 -25.44
N LEU A 361 10.28 8.40 -25.81
CA LEU A 361 9.20 7.88 -26.67
C LEU A 361 7.88 7.81 -25.89
N TRP A 362 7.95 7.37 -24.63
CA TRP A 362 6.80 7.41 -23.74
C TRP A 362 6.34 8.85 -23.47
N LEU A 363 7.27 9.76 -23.16
CA LEU A 363 6.92 11.16 -22.94
C LEU A 363 6.28 11.79 -24.19
N GLU A 364 6.82 11.53 -25.38
CA GLU A 364 6.25 12.03 -26.64
C GLU A 364 4.82 11.53 -26.84
N LYS A 365 4.56 10.25 -26.57
CA LYS A 365 3.24 9.63 -26.66
C LYS A 365 2.21 10.30 -25.75
N ILE A 366 2.57 10.62 -24.51
CA ILE A 366 1.64 11.22 -23.53
C ILE A 366 1.62 12.75 -23.58
N SER A 367 2.59 13.38 -24.26
CA SER A 367 2.76 14.85 -24.32
C SER A 367 1.48 15.63 -24.64
N PRO A 368 0.55 15.19 -25.53
CA PRO A 368 -0.65 15.96 -25.80
C PRO A 368 -1.60 16.07 -24.60
N GLU A 369 -1.74 14.97 -23.83
CA GLU A 369 -2.61 14.92 -22.66
C GLU A 369 -2.00 15.67 -21.47
N VAL A 370 -0.71 15.48 -21.18
CA VAL A 370 -0.06 16.18 -20.07
C VAL A 370 0.02 17.70 -20.30
N THR A 371 0.20 18.13 -21.56
CA THR A 371 0.19 19.57 -21.95
C THR A 371 -1.19 20.19 -21.70
N ARG A 372 -2.27 19.44 -21.96
CA ARG A 372 -3.65 19.89 -21.68
C ARG A 372 -3.86 20.12 -20.18
N VAL A 373 -3.33 19.22 -19.34
CA VAL A 373 -3.38 19.37 -17.88
C VAL A 373 -2.53 20.54 -17.38
N CYS A 374 -1.33 20.74 -17.93
CA CYS A 374 -0.49 21.89 -17.60
C CYS A 374 -1.22 23.22 -17.89
N ARG A 375 -1.89 23.34 -19.05
CA ARG A 375 -2.71 24.52 -19.39
C ARG A 375 -3.85 24.71 -18.41
N TRP A 376 -4.55 23.64 -18.02
CA TRP A 376 -5.63 23.73 -17.03
C TRP A 376 -5.14 24.30 -15.70
N ILE A 377 -3.97 23.86 -15.19
CA ILE A 377 -3.37 24.39 -13.96
C ILE A 377 -3.12 25.90 -14.10
N MET A 378 -2.52 26.33 -15.21
CA MET A 378 -2.28 27.76 -15.47
C MET A 378 -3.58 28.58 -15.50
N GLU A 379 -4.61 28.08 -16.18
CA GLU A 379 -5.92 28.72 -16.26
C GLU A 379 -6.64 28.81 -14.91
N GLN A 380 -6.50 27.78 -14.05
CA GLN A 380 -7.08 27.81 -12.71
C GLN A 380 -6.44 28.90 -11.84
N ARG A 381 -5.12 29.08 -11.94
CA ARG A 381 -4.39 30.10 -11.17
C ARG A 381 -4.79 31.53 -11.55
N GLU A 382 -5.16 31.78 -12.80
CA GLU A 382 -5.65 33.11 -13.21
C GLU A 382 -6.90 33.54 -12.42
N LYS A 383 -7.72 32.60 -11.96
CA LYS A 383 -8.95 32.88 -11.20
C LYS A 383 -8.69 33.56 -9.85
N THR A 384 -7.48 33.41 -9.29
CA THR A 384 -7.10 33.98 -7.98
C THR A 384 -6.22 35.21 -8.13
N LYS A 385 -5.79 35.60 -9.34
CA LYS A 385 -4.98 36.80 -9.59
C LYS A 385 -5.80 38.09 -9.47
N LYS A 386 -6.27 38.39 -8.27
CA LYS A 386 -7.11 39.54 -7.92
C LYS A 386 -6.35 40.57 -7.09
N LEU A 387 -6.68 41.84 -7.28
CA LEU A 387 -6.17 42.91 -6.44
C LEU A 387 -7.24 43.34 -5.43
N ASP A 388 -6.81 43.74 -4.24
CA ASP A 388 -7.67 44.36 -3.24
C ASP A 388 -8.08 45.79 -3.65
N THR A 389 -8.86 46.46 -2.81
CA THR A 389 -9.30 47.85 -3.04
C THR A 389 -8.17 48.88 -3.08
N HIS A 390 -6.97 48.51 -2.63
CA HIS A 390 -5.77 49.35 -2.61
C HIS A 390 -4.80 49.02 -3.76
N GLY A 391 -5.15 48.05 -4.62
CA GLY A 391 -4.30 47.62 -5.73
C GLY A 391 -3.20 46.63 -5.33
N ASN A 392 -3.22 46.11 -4.10
CA ASN A 392 -2.29 45.07 -3.66
C ASN A 392 -2.80 43.69 -4.06
N LYS A 393 -1.88 42.75 -4.26
CA LYS A 393 -2.23 41.33 -4.42
C LYS A 393 -2.96 40.84 -3.16
N VAL A 394 -4.10 40.16 -3.34
CA VAL A 394 -4.76 39.43 -2.24
C VAL A 394 -3.85 38.32 -1.69
N ALA A 395 -4.17 37.79 -0.50
CA ALA A 395 -3.32 36.79 0.16
C ALA A 395 -3.11 35.55 -0.73
N GLU A 396 -4.18 35.07 -1.34
CA GLU A 396 -4.26 33.91 -2.23
C GLU A 396 -3.83 34.16 -3.69
N TYR A 397 -3.33 35.36 -4.01
CA TYR A 397 -3.02 35.75 -5.39
C TYR A 397 -2.12 34.74 -6.10
N GLY A 398 -2.59 34.20 -7.22
CA GLY A 398 -1.83 33.29 -8.08
C GLY A 398 -1.72 31.85 -7.60
N LEU A 399 -2.40 31.51 -6.49
CA LEU A 399 -2.60 30.14 -6.04
C LEU A 399 -3.73 29.47 -6.82
N MET A 400 -3.87 28.15 -6.67
CA MET A 400 -5.05 27.44 -7.14
C MET A 400 -6.31 27.92 -6.39
N PRO A 401 -7.50 27.85 -7.02
CA PRO A 401 -8.76 28.05 -6.32
C PRO A 401 -8.88 27.15 -5.07
N PRO A 402 -9.68 27.54 -4.08
CA PRO A 402 -9.81 26.76 -2.85
C PRO A 402 -10.40 25.39 -3.17
N GLY A 403 -9.84 24.36 -2.54
CA GLY A 403 -10.25 22.96 -2.69
C GLY A 403 -10.20 22.25 -1.35
N VAL A 404 -10.67 21.00 -1.34
CA VAL A 404 -10.58 20.11 -0.18
C VAL A 404 -9.25 19.37 -0.18
N GLU A 405 -8.67 19.21 1.00
CA GLU A 405 -7.38 18.56 1.20
C GLU A 405 -7.50 17.03 1.07
N ALA A 406 -8.01 16.37 2.09
CA ALA A 406 -8.39 14.96 2.04
C ALA A 406 -9.84 14.79 2.54
N ASP A 407 -10.10 13.75 3.33
CA ASP A 407 -11.44 13.40 3.82
C ASP A 407 -12.18 14.56 4.53
N TRP A 408 -11.44 15.52 5.08
CA TRP A 408 -12.01 16.72 5.67
C TRP A 408 -12.49 17.71 4.60
N ASN A 409 -13.81 17.85 4.52
CA ASN A 409 -14.50 18.71 3.55
C ASN A 409 -14.42 20.22 3.88
N ALA A 410 -13.21 20.71 4.17
CA ALA A 410 -12.92 22.13 4.34
C ALA A 410 -12.27 22.68 3.07
N PHE A 411 -12.91 23.70 2.48
CA PHE A 411 -12.38 24.35 1.28
C PHE A 411 -11.41 25.46 1.67
N ALA A 412 -10.15 25.32 1.27
CA ALA A 412 -9.16 26.35 1.52
C ALA A 412 -8.02 26.39 0.50
N TYR A 413 -7.12 27.36 0.69
CA TYR A 413 -5.89 27.52 -0.05
C TYR A 413 -4.75 26.81 0.69
N TYR A 414 -4.70 25.49 0.58
CA TYR A 414 -3.69 24.66 1.24
C TYR A 414 -2.32 24.78 0.55
N PHE A 415 -1.25 24.87 1.34
CA PHE A 415 0.09 25.05 0.81
C PHE A 415 0.66 23.77 0.19
N CYS A 416 0.52 22.64 0.87
CA CYS A 416 0.89 21.32 0.33
C CYS A 416 0.30 21.11 -1.08
N PHE A 417 -0.94 21.52 -1.25
CA PHE A 417 -1.72 21.34 -2.47
C PHE A 417 -1.19 22.17 -3.61
N ASN A 418 -0.98 23.46 -3.34
CA ASN A 418 -0.37 24.36 -4.30
C ASN A 418 1.04 23.92 -4.70
N GLY A 419 1.81 23.36 -3.76
CA GLY A 419 3.12 22.82 -4.05
C GLY A 419 3.09 21.59 -4.98
N TYR A 420 2.06 20.72 -4.91
CA TYR A 420 1.87 19.65 -5.90
C TYR A 420 1.63 20.18 -7.31
N PHE A 421 0.79 21.21 -7.47
CA PHE A 421 0.55 21.82 -8.78
C PHE A 421 1.79 22.52 -9.33
N TYR A 422 2.57 23.18 -8.48
CA TYR A 422 3.87 23.73 -8.84
C TYR A 422 4.84 22.63 -9.30
N ALA A 423 5.06 21.62 -8.47
CA ALA A 423 6.05 20.57 -8.73
C ALA A 423 5.72 19.78 -9.99
N GLY A 424 4.43 19.49 -10.22
CA GLY A 424 3.97 18.87 -11.46
C GLY A 424 4.18 19.74 -12.69
N LEU A 425 3.87 21.04 -12.61
CA LEU A 425 4.04 21.97 -13.73
C LEU A 425 5.52 22.22 -14.06
N ASP A 426 6.38 22.37 -13.05
CA ASP A 426 7.83 22.55 -13.24
C ASP A 426 8.45 21.27 -13.82
N GLY A 427 8.19 20.11 -13.20
CA GLY A 427 8.76 18.84 -13.61
C GLY A 427 8.37 18.44 -15.03
N VAL A 428 7.07 18.51 -15.37
CA VAL A 428 6.62 18.21 -16.74
C VAL A 428 7.09 19.28 -17.72
N GLY A 429 7.08 20.56 -17.33
CA GLY A 429 7.63 21.65 -18.16
C GLY A 429 9.08 21.39 -18.56
N ARG A 430 9.92 20.96 -17.61
CA ARG A 430 11.33 20.59 -17.86
C ARG A 430 11.45 19.34 -18.73
N ALA A 431 10.69 18.29 -18.45
CA ALA A 431 10.66 17.09 -19.28
C ALA A 431 10.28 17.41 -20.73
N LEU A 432 9.32 18.31 -20.95
CA LEU A 432 8.90 18.74 -22.28
C LEU A 432 9.93 19.64 -23.01
N LEU A 433 10.85 20.30 -22.29
CA LEU A 433 11.97 21.00 -22.93
C LEU A 433 12.86 20.02 -23.68
N ASP A 434 13.06 18.81 -23.14
CA ASP A 434 13.85 17.78 -23.82
C ASP A 434 13.20 17.38 -25.15
N LEU A 435 11.88 17.40 -25.27
CA LEU A 435 11.14 17.17 -26.51
C LEU A 435 11.08 18.40 -27.44
N GLU A 436 11.71 19.51 -27.07
CA GLU A 436 11.60 20.79 -27.79
C GLU A 436 10.13 21.24 -27.96
N HIS A 437 9.27 20.90 -27.00
CA HIS A 437 7.84 21.20 -27.07
C HIS A 437 7.62 22.73 -27.01
N PRO A 438 6.79 23.32 -27.91
CA PRO A 438 6.69 24.77 -28.05
C PRO A 438 6.14 25.51 -26.82
N GLU A 439 5.40 24.82 -25.94
CA GLU A 439 4.82 25.40 -24.72
C GLU A 439 5.69 25.17 -23.46
N ALA A 440 6.77 24.38 -23.55
CA ALA A 440 7.54 23.95 -22.39
C ALA A 440 8.13 25.13 -21.59
N GLU A 441 8.71 26.12 -22.26
CA GLU A 441 9.27 27.32 -21.60
C GLU A 441 8.19 28.12 -20.85
N ALA A 442 6.95 28.16 -21.38
CA ALA A 442 5.84 28.85 -20.74
C ALA A 442 5.40 28.11 -19.46
N PHE A 443 5.43 26.78 -19.46
CA PHE A 443 5.13 25.97 -18.28
C PHE A 443 6.16 26.18 -17.17
N VAL A 444 7.45 26.08 -17.49
CA VAL A 444 8.54 26.32 -16.51
C VAL A 444 8.47 27.72 -15.93
N LYS A 445 8.23 28.74 -16.77
CA LYS A 445 8.06 30.12 -16.29
C LYS A 445 6.85 30.26 -15.36
N SER A 446 5.72 29.69 -15.74
CA SER A 446 4.49 29.73 -14.94
C SER A 446 4.64 29.01 -13.60
N ALA A 447 5.40 27.90 -13.58
CA ALA A 447 5.72 27.17 -12.36
C ALA A 447 6.61 27.99 -11.41
N GLU A 448 7.64 28.65 -11.91
CA GLU A 448 8.46 29.55 -11.07
C GLU A 448 7.64 30.72 -10.54
N GLU A 449 6.75 31.32 -11.35
CA GLU A 449 5.79 32.31 -10.85
C GLU A 449 4.90 31.72 -9.74
N HIS A 450 4.43 30.48 -9.88
CA HIS A 450 3.62 29.79 -8.85
C HIS A 450 4.40 29.61 -7.56
N ARG A 451 5.65 29.13 -7.64
CA ARG A 451 6.52 28.95 -6.49
C ARG A 451 6.69 30.26 -5.69
N GLN A 452 6.92 31.37 -6.39
CA GLN A 452 7.05 32.68 -5.75
C GLN A 452 5.75 33.15 -5.07
N GLU A 453 4.59 32.89 -5.69
CA GLU A 453 3.31 33.22 -5.07
C GLU A 453 2.97 32.33 -3.87
N ILE A 454 3.38 31.06 -3.87
CA ILE A 454 3.27 30.16 -2.71
C ILE A 454 4.09 30.71 -1.55
N LEU A 455 5.37 31.04 -1.78
CA LEU A 455 6.24 31.60 -0.76
C LEU A 455 5.68 32.90 -0.18
N ARG A 456 5.20 33.81 -1.04
CA ARG A 456 4.56 35.07 -0.61
C ARG A 456 3.36 34.81 0.29
N ALA A 457 2.47 33.89 -0.11
CA ALA A 457 1.27 33.57 0.65
C ALA A 457 1.59 32.85 1.97
N PHE A 458 2.57 31.95 1.97
CA PHE A 458 3.07 31.26 3.17
C PHE A 458 3.62 32.25 4.19
N HIS A 459 4.53 33.15 3.79
CA HIS A 459 5.08 34.17 4.67
C HIS A 459 4.05 35.20 5.11
N HIS A 460 3.05 35.51 4.27
CA HIS A 460 1.94 36.38 4.67
C HIS A 460 1.09 35.77 5.80
N ALA A 461 0.78 34.48 5.73
CA ALA A 461 0.05 33.77 6.77
C ALA A 461 0.89 33.61 8.04
N GLN A 462 2.16 33.22 7.90
CA GLN A 462 3.10 33.08 9.01
C GLN A 462 3.31 34.40 9.77
N ALA A 463 3.42 35.54 9.06
CA ALA A 463 3.62 36.85 9.68
C ALA A 463 2.43 37.33 10.53
N GLN A 464 1.25 36.74 10.35
CA GLN A 464 0.05 37.03 11.14
C GLN A 464 -0.10 36.08 12.33
N ALA A 465 0.66 34.98 12.35
CA ALA A 465 0.54 33.95 13.37
C ALA A 465 1.37 34.27 14.62
N PRO A 466 0.90 33.87 15.81
CA PRO A 466 1.74 33.87 16.99
C PRO A 466 2.87 32.84 16.83
N VAL A 467 4.03 33.16 17.40
CA VAL A 467 5.14 32.20 17.52
C VAL A 467 4.75 31.05 18.46
N GLN A 468 5.24 29.86 18.16
CA GLN A 468 5.00 28.62 18.90
C GLN A 468 6.15 28.33 19.87
N PRO A 469 5.86 27.90 21.11
CA PRO A 469 6.89 27.59 22.09
C PRO A 469 7.55 26.23 21.79
N LEU A 470 8.84 26.13 22.11
CA LEU A 470 9.59 24.87 22.14
C LEU A 470 9.96 24.51 23.59
N ARG A 471 10.23 23.23 23.87
CA ARG A 471 10.51 22.66 25.19
C ARG A 471 11.84 23.12 25.77
N ASP A 472 12.75 23.61 24.94
CA ASP A 472 14.00 24.24 25.37
C ASP A 472 13.82 25.70 25.83
N GLY A 473 12.59 26.24 25.76
CA GLY A 473 12.24 27.61 26.15
C GLY A 473 12.40 28.63 25.03
N THR A 474 12.78 28.20 23.82
CA THR A 474 12.81 29.05 22.63
C THR A 474 11.45 29.08 21.92
N TRP A 475 11.37 29.84 20.81
CA TRP A 475 10.15 30.05 20.04
C TRP A 475 10.43 29.95 18.55
N ALA A 476 9.50 29.34 17.81
CA ALA A 476 9.54 29.17 16.37
C ALA A 476 8.33 29.87 15.72
N PRO A 477 8.46 30.53 14.56
CA PRO A 477 7.31 30.94 13.76
C PRO A 477 6.43 29.73 13.39
N LEU A 478 5.11 29.94 13.33
CA LEU A 478 4.20 28.93 12.82
C LEU A 478 4.51 28.62 11.35
N TYR A 479 4.32 27.37 10.94
CA TYR A 479 4.27 26.96 9.54
C TYR A 479 2.81 26.66 9.19
N PRO A 480 2.04 27.67 8.75
CA PRO A 480 0.61 27.49 8.51
C PRO A 480 0.37 26.46 7.41
N SER A 481 -0.67 25.63 7.54
CA SER A 481 -1.11 24.67 6.50
C SER A 481 -1.85 25.35 5.34
N GLN A 482 -2.49 26.49 5.61
CA GLN A 482 -3.35 27.21 4.67
C GLN A 482 -3.30 28.74 4.86
N VAL A 483 -3.65 29.49 3.79
CA VAL A 483 -3.49 30.95 3.73
C VAL A 483 -4.24 31.74 4.81
N HIS A 484 -5.45 31.32 5.17
CA HIS A 484 -6.33 32.07 6.08
C HIS A 484 -6.41 31.50 7.50
N CYS A 485 -5.45 30.66 7.88
CA CYS A 485 -5.37 30.04 9.21
C CYS A 485 -4.02 30.37 9.87
N PRO A 486 -3.86 31.56 10.48
CA PRO A 486 -2.62 31.97 11.15
C PRO A 486 -2.51 31.39 12.59
N ALA A 487 -2.88 30.14 12.80
CA ALA A 487 -2.66 29.36 14.02
C ALA A 487 -2.73 27.85 13.65
N PRO A 488 -2.42 26.92 14.58
CA PRO A 488 -2.70 25.50 14.36
C PRO A 488 -4.15 25.28 13.90
N THR A 489 -4.35 24.40 12.93
CA THR A 489 -5.64 24.18 12.26
C THR A 489 -6.74 23.78 13.25
N ASN A 490 -6.39 22.96 14.24
CA ASN A 490 -7.33 22.51 15.26
C ASN A 490 -7.87 23.63 16.18
N ASP A 491 -7.16 24.76 16.29
CA ASP A 491 -7.64 25.91 17.08
C ASP A 491 -8.80 26.63 16.38
N PHE A 492 -8.79 26.65 15.04
CA PHE A 492 -9.85 27.25 14.23
C PHE A 492 -11.03 26.30 13.99
N PHE A 493 -10.76 25.00 13.91
CA PHE A 493 -11.74 23.97 13.56
C PHE A 493 -11.81 22.85 14.62
N PRO A 494 -12.10 23.17 15.89
CA PRO A 494 -12.16 22.17 16.94
C PRO A 494 -13.34 21.22 16.75
N GLY A 495 -13.11 19.91 16.90
CA GLY A 495 -14.14 18.88 16.81
C GLY A 495 -14.60 18.52 15.39
N GLU A 496 -14.12 19.21 14.36
CA GLU A 496 -14.33 18.79 12.97
C GLU A 496 -13.50 17.55 12.62
N ASP A 497 -13.91 16.86 11.55
CA ASP A 497 -13.26 15.63 11.07
C ASP A 497 -12.97 14.61 12.19
N PHE A 498 -13.97 14.30 13.01
CA PHE A 498 -13.80 13.40 14.17
C PHE A 498 -12.68 13.83 15.14
N ASN A 499 -12.51 15.15 15.30
CA ASN A 499 -11.51 15.79 16.16
C ASN A 499 -10.05 15.50 15.73
N ARG A 500 -9.81 15.32 14.43
CA ARG A 500 -8.47 15.07 13.86
C ARG A 500 -7.95 16.20 12.97
N THR A 501 -8.54 17.40 12.99
CA THR A 501 -8.10 18.53 12.14
C THR A 501 -6.64 18.96 12.32
N TRP A 502 -6.02 18.65 13.46
CA TRP A 502 -4.59 18.87 13.67
C TRP A 502 -3.71 18.03 12.74
N CYS A 503 -4.20 16.90 12.21
CA CYS A 503 -3.39 16.03 11.35
C CYS A 503 -3.02 16.72 10.03
N TYR A 504 -3.82 17.68 9.57
CA TYR A 504 -3.54 18.48 8.38
C TYR A 504 -2.35 19.45 8.55
N ASP A 505 -1.92 19.74 9.78
CA ASP A 505 -0.67 20.47 10.03
C ASP A 505 0.57 19.54 10.01
N VAL A 506 0.36 18.22 10.17
CA VAL A 506 1.41 17.22 10.44
C VAL A 506 1.62 16.23 9.30
N GLU A 507 0.55 15.84 8.61
CA GLU A 507 0.55 14.79 7.59
C GLU A 507 0.47 15.37 6.19
N GLU A 508 -0.29 16.46 6.02
CA GLU A 508 -0.46 17.18 4.76
C GLU A 508 -0.11 18.68 4.91
N GLY A 509 0.71 19.01 5.91
CA GLY A 509 1.09 20.39 6.24
C GLY A 509 2.13 21.01 5.29
N ALA A 510 2.57 22.22 5.62
CA ALA A 510 3.52 22.99 4.79
C ALA A 510 4.91 22.34 4.62
N HIS A 511 5.26 21.32 5.41
CA HIS A 511 6.52 20.57 5.24
C HIS A 511 6.61 19.89 3.86
N HIS A 512 5.48 19.57 3.23
CA HIS A 512 5.45 19.06 1.85
C HIS A 512 6.11 20.01 0.84
N LEU A 513 6.07 21.32 1.09
CA LEU A 513 6.71 22.33 0.25
C LEU A 513 8.22 22.10 0.10
N VAL A 514 8.87 21.42 1.05
CA VAL A 514 10.30 21.07 0.98
C VAL A 514 10.52 19.99 -0.07
N ALA A 515 9.81 18.87 0.04
CA ALA A 515 9.91 17.76 -0.91
C ALA A 515 9.50 18.18 -2.34
N GLN A 516 8.56 19.12 -2.44
CA GLN A 516 8.06 19.65 -3.71
C GLN A 516 9.00 20.69 -4.35
N GLY A 517 10.08 21.12 -3.66
CA GLY A 517 11.07 22.08 -4.18
C GLY A 517 10.70 23.57 -4.02
N VAL A 518 9.67 23.89 -3.24
CA VAL A 518 9.27 25.28 -2.96
C VAL A 518 10.16 25.89 -1.87
N LEU A 519 10.33 25.19 -0.74
CA LEU A 519 11.19 25.58 0.37
C LEU A 519 12.54 24.87 0.29
N ASP A 520 13.62 25.61 0.57
CA ASP A 520 14.96 25.01 0.69
C ASP A 520 15.03 24.16 1.97
N PRO A 521 15.40 22.87 1.91
CA PRO A 521 15.52 21.99 3.07
C PRO A 521 16.46 22.54 4.15
N ASN A 522 17.46 23.36 3.80
CA ASN A 522 18.42 23.96 4.73
C ASN A 522 18.03 25.36 5.20
N SER A 523 16.85 25.86 4.82
CA SER A 523 16.38 27.16 5.26
C SER A 523 16.02 27.20 6.75
N GLN A 524 15.98 28.41 7.29
CA GLN A 524 15.56 28.64 8.66
C GLN A 524 14.08 28.29 8.88
N ASP A 525 13.22 28.52 7.89
CA ASP A 525 11.80 28.15 7.93
C ASP A 525 11.62 26.64 8.14
N VAL A 526 12.41 25.83 7.43
CA VAL A 526 12.36 24.37 7.57
C VAL A 526 12.93 23.92 8.91
N THR A 527 13.98 24.58 9.40
CA THR A 527 14.55 24.26 10.72
C THR A 527 13.51 24.49 11.82
N TRP A 528 12.84 25.65 11.83
CA TRP A 528 11.76 25.94 12.79
C TRP A 528 10.60 24.95 12.72
N MET A 529 10.22 24.56 11.50
CA MET A 529 9.15 23.60 11.26
C MET A 529 9.48 22.21 11.80
N VAL A 530 10.66 21.68 11.45
CA VAL A 530 11.15 20.38 11.90
C VAL A 530 11.27 20.35 13.44
N ASP A 531 11.86 21.39 14.03
CA ASP A 531 12.03 21.48 15.49
C ASP A 531 10.69 21.43 16.22
N HIS A 532 9.69 22.17 15.75
CA HIS A 532 8.36 22.16 16.35
C HIS A 532 7.60 20.84 16.10
N MET A 533 7.72 20.22 14.92
CA MET A 533 7.12 18.91 14.66
C MET A 533 7.69 17.83 15.60
N GLU A 534 9.01 17.81 15.78
CA GLU A 534 9.69 16.90 16.70
C GLU A 534 9.31 17.10 18.15
N ASP A 535 9.20 18.36 18.57
CA ASP A 535 9.09 18.70 19.98
C ASP A 535 7.64 18.82 20.47
N VAL A 536 6.69 19.00 19.53
CA VAL A 536 5.26 19.17 19.82
C VAL A 536 4.43 18.09 19.12
N HIS A 537 4.33 18.10 17.78
CA HIS A 537 3.34 17.26 17.10
C HIS A 537 3.58 15.76 17.24
N PHE A 538 4.83 15.31 17.19
CA PHE A 538 5.13 13.88 17.33
C PHE A 538 5.02 13.38 18.77
N LEU A 539 4.89 14.28 19.73
CA LEU A 539 4.64 13.96 21.13
C LEU A 539 3.18 14.18 21.53
N ALA A 540 2.34 14.70 20.64
CA ALA A 540 0.92 14.90 20.88
C ALA A 540 0.12 13.57 20.85
N ASP A 541 -1.16 13.66 21.22
CA ASP A 541 -2.09 12.54 21.14
C ASP A 541 -2.28 12.10 19.68
N GLY A 542 -2.17 10.80 19.42
CA GLY A 542 -2.59 10.21 18.14
C GLY A 542 -4.10 9.97 18.07
N TRP A 543 -4.61 9.69 16.87
CA TRP A 543 -6.05 9.63 16.61
C TRP A 543 -6.78 8.54 17.42
N PHE A 544 -6.13 7.38 17.62
CA PHE A 544 -6.66 6.28 18.43
C PHE A 544 -5.61 5.62 19.34
N TYR A 545 -4.34 5.85 19.04
CA TYR A 545 -3.19 5.19 19.65
C TYR A 545 -2.13 6.24 19.98
N TYR A 546 -1.21 5.90 20.88
CA TYR A 546 -0.15 6.80 21.37
C TYR A 546 -0.70 8.02 22.11
N LYS A 547 -0.76 7.93 23.43
CA LYS A 547 -1.14 9.08 24.26
C LYS A 547 0.03 10.04 24.41
N ALA A 548 -0.24 11.33 24.45
CA ALA A 548 0.78 12.35 24.64
C ALA A 548 1.61 12.08 25.91
N GLU A 549 0.95 11.70 27.01
CA GLU A 549 1.62 11.36 28.28
C GLU A 549 2.64 10.21 28.14
N GLU A 550 2.40 9.24 27.26
CA GLU A 550 3.31 8.12 27.00
C GLU A 550 4.46 8.57 26.10
N SER A 551 4.15 9.34 25.05
CA SER A 551 5.13 9.92 24.14
C SER A 551 6.11 10.86 24.86
N GLU A 552 5.62 11.68 25.79
CA GLU A 552 6.45 12.59 26.60
C GLU A 552 7.43 11.86 27.52
N LYS A 553 7.07 10.66 27.99
CA LYS A 553 7.94 9.82 28.84
C LYS A 553 9.01 9.10 28.04
N ASP A 554 8.77 8.83 26.76
CA ASP A 554 9.69 8.13 25.86
C ASP A 554 9.79 8.80 24.48
N PRO A 555 10.21 10.09 24.42
CA PRO A 555 10.19 10.86 23.17
C PRO A 555 11.17 10.34 22.12
N PHE A 556 12.14 9.53 22.55
CA PHE A 556 13.07 8.89 21.64
C PHE A 556 12.41 7.77 20.83
N ASN A 557 11.61 6.89 21.45
CA ASN A 557 10.97 5.78 20.74
C ASN A 557 9.57 6.12 20.21
N LEU A 558 8.89 7.08 20.83
CA LEU A 558 7.52 7.46 20.50
C LEU A 558 7.42 8.84 19.85
N GLY A 559 8.53 9.55 19.63
CA GLY A 559 8.59 10.75 18.79
C GLY A 559 9.10 10.44 17.37
N GLY A 560 9.23 11.46 16.53
CA GLY A 560 9.83 11.33 15.20
C GLY A 560 8.94 10.83 14.06
N PHE A 561 7.65 10.58 14.31
CA PHE A 561 6.69 10.15 13.29
C PHE A 561 5.28 10.62 13.61
N SER A 562 4.46 10.86 12.57
CA SER A 562 3.05 11.25 12.75
C SER A 562 2.20 10.05 13.18
N LYS A 563 1.06 10.34 13.83
CA LYS A 563 0.28 9.32 14.56
C LYS A 563 -1.04 8.93 13.88
N VAL A 564 -1.26 9.32 12.63
CA VAL A 564 -2.45 8.92 11.85
C VAL A 564 -2.04 8.09 10.63
N GLN A 565 -1.33 8.68 9.67
CA GLN A 565 -0.84 8.09 8.43
C GLN A 565 0.64 8.50 8.22
N PRO A 566 1.61 7.83 8.89
CA PRO A 566 3.03 8.25 8.95
C PRO A 566 3.74 8.38 7.60
N TYR A 567 3.26 7.70 6.57
CA TYR A 567 3.80 7.81 5.22
C TYR A 567 3.46 9.15 4.53
N LEU A 568 2.45 9.89 4.98
CA LEU A 568 2.05 11.18 4.41
C LEU A 568 3.00 12.32 4.79
N THR A 569 3.51 12.32 6.03
CA THR A 569 4.28 13.44 6.61
C THR A 569 5.61 13.74 5.91
N ARG A 570 6.16 12.85 5.07
CA ARG A 570 7.41 13.07 4.29
C ARG A 570 8.63 13.57 5.08
N LEU A 571 8.62 13.55 6.41
CA LEU A 571 9.71 14.15 7.18
C LEU A 571 11.01 13.33 7.09
N SER A 572 10.91 12.01 6.89
CA SER A 572 12.07 11.18 6.53
C SER A 572 12.74 11.68 5.25
N GLN A 573 11.97 12.11 4.24
CA GLN A 573 12.52 12.73 3.03
C GLN A 573 13.24 14.04 3.35
N ILE A 574 12.68 14.87 4.24
CA ILE A 574 13.30 16.14 4.67
C ILE A 574 14.61 15.88 5.42
N TYR A 575 14.64 14.90 6.33
CA TYR A 575 15.86 14.50 7.01
C TYR A 575 16.93 14.02 6.04
N ALA A 576 16.57 13.23 5.04
CA ALA A 576 17.50 12.80 4.00
C ALA A 576 18.05 13.99 3.20
N LEU A 577 17.21 14.96 2.81
CA LEU A 577 17.63 16.17 2.09
C LEU A 577 18.57 17.07 2.90
N ARG A 578 18.51 16.99 4.23
CA ARG A 578 19.34 17.76 5.18
C ARG A 578 20.58 17.02 5.67
N ASP A 579 20.77 15.76 5.27
CA ASP A 579 21.79 14.86 5.83
C ASP A 579 21.64 14.65 7.36
N ASP A 580 20.40 14.73 7.87
CA ASP A 580 20.04 14.49 9.26
C ASP A 580 19.91 12.97 9.53
N VAL A 581 21.04 12.26 9.45
CA VAL A 581 21.11 10.78 9.44
C VAL A 581 20.38 10.13 10.63
N LYS A 582 20.53 10.68 11.84
CA LYS A 582 19.93 10.07 13.05
C LYS A 582 18.40 10.22 13.10
N PRO A 583 17.84 11.43 12.90
CA PRO A 583 16.41 11.60 12.70
C PRO A 583 15.86 10.72 11.57
N PHE A 584 16.55 10.66 10.42
CA PHE A 584 16.14 9.82 9.28
C PHE A 584 15.97 8.35 9.68
N ILE A 585 16.98 7.75 10.30
CA ILE A 585 16.94 6.33 10.70
C ILE A 585 15.82 6.08 11.72
N ARG A 586 15.65 6.98 12.70
CA ARG A 586 14.57 6.83 13.71
C ARG A 586 13.18 6.93 13.10
N SER A 587 12.96 7.86 12.17
CA SER A 587 11.66 8.04 11.50
C SER A 587 11.36 6.97 10.46
N TYR A 588 12.37 6.25 9.99
CA TYR A 588 12.21 5.15 9.04
C TYR A 588 11.64 3.88 9.72
N TYR A 589 12.02 3.63 10.98
CA TYR A 589 11.50 2.54 11.81
C TYR A 589 10.17 2.90 12.47
#